data_AF-A0A926CDU4-F1
#
_entry.id   AF-A0A926CDU4-F1
#
_cell.length_a   1.000
_cell.length_b   1.000
_cell.length_c   1.000
_cell.angle_alpha   90.00
_cell.angle_beta   90.00
_cell.angle_gamma   90.00
#
_symmetry.space_group_name_H-M   'P 1'
#
loop_
_entity.id
_entity.type
_entity.pdbx_description
1 polymer ?
#
loop_
_entity_poly.entity_id
_entity_poly.type
_entity_poly.pdbx_seq_one_letter_code
_entity_poly.pdbx_strand_id
1 'polypeptide(L)'
;TYGSFEEGTARRAVFPAAVEHIGVLFSPTSLDESVRWFDAAFGRETAANPYLDQRVIWIAVLFLGAVGLFWAGARIATGRSTSAGSLDQSAISNLQSPISWWLIALGPAVLAPLLLRVLPVQDVLPILVGGPLALLFLIYGLLTAVGLWLAHKWHPALLPDPALQRRAIGLPLFRYVAVALLTFGYVLLTFGLPAQQFLLNYFPPAPRWWVFVAVLVAMLPYFLADEWLTRRAAGPRWAYPITKVLFVVAMALAITLDTRLFFLVLVAPVFVLYFVLYGLFSRWLFRATGSTLPGALANAAIFAWFVAAVFPLVA
;
A
#
# COMPACT_ATOMS: atom_id res chain seq x y z
N THR A 1 -2.44 -11.72 -39.79
CA THR A 1 -3.74 -12.26 -39.35
C THR A 1 -3.91 -13.63 -39.96
N TYR A 2 -4.44 -14.59 -39.21
CA TYR A 2 -4.77 -15.93 -39.68
C TYR A 2 -6.30 -16.11 -39.67
N GLY A 3 -6.86 -16.88 -40.60
CA GLY A 3 -8.33 -17.05 -40.75
C GLY A 3 -9.03 -15.89 -41.46
N SER A 4 -10.37 -15.90 -41.46
CA SER A 4 -11.23 -14.93 -42.16
C SER A 4 -12.12 -14.15 -41.19
N PHE A 5 -12.29 -12.85 -41.44
CA PHE A 5 -13.25 -12.02 -40.67
C PHE A 5 -14.70 -12.37 -41.00
N GLU A 6 -14.99 -12.65 -42.27
CA GLU A 6 -16.34 -13.01 -42.74
C GLU A 6 -16.84 -14.31 -42.10
N GLU A 7 -15.94 -15.26 -41.89
CA GLU A 7 -16.25 -16.56 -41.27
C GLU A 7 -16.19 -16.52 -39.74
N GLY A 8 -15.80 -15.40 -39.13
CA GLY A 8 -15.57 -15.29 -37.69
C GLY A 8 -14.38 -16.11 -37.17
N THR A 9 -13.49 -16.57 -38.07
CA THR A 9 -12.32 -17.40 -37.75
C THR A 9 -11.03 -16.60 -37.59
N ALA A 10 -11.06 -15.29 -37.86
CA ALA A 10 -9.90 -14.42 -37.78
C ALA A 10 -9.24 -14.42 -36.38
N ARG A 11 -7.92 -14.61 -36.37
CA ARG A 11 -7.05 -14.53 -35.18
C ARG A 11 -5.81 -13.72 -35.51
N ARG A 12 -5.37 -12.87 -34.58
CA ARG A 12 -4.10 -12.15 -34.67
C ARG A 12 -3.53 -11.97 -33.27
N ALA A 13 -2.24 -12.24 -33.11
CA ALA A 13 -1.48 -11.87 -31.93
C ALA A 13 -0.65 -10.63 -32.26
N VAL A 14 -0.67 -9.64 -31.36
CA VAL A 14 0.17 -8.44 -31.44
C VAL A 14 0.92 -8.32 -30.12
N PHE A 15 2.21 -7.98 -30.19
CA PHE A 15 3.08 -7.85 -29.02
C PHE A 15 3.56 -6.39 -28.90
N PRO A 16 2.90 -5.57 -28.06
CA PRO A 16 3.35 -4.22 -27.78
C PRO A 16 4.72 -4.23 -27.09
N ALA A 17 5.67 -3.45 -27.60
CA ALA A 17 7.02 -3.40 -27.05
C ALA A 17 7.06 -2.68 -25.69
N ALA A 18 7.77 -3.26 -24.71
CA ALA A 18 7.98 -2.68 -23.38
C ALA A 18 6.70 -2.35 -22.59
N VAL A 19 5.62 -3.10 -22.82
CA VAL A 19 4.34 -2.93 -22.11
C VAL A 19 4.14 -4.09 -21.14
N GLU A 20 3.88 -3.77 -19.87
CA GLU A 20 3.58 -4.76 -18.84
C GLU A 20 2.09 -5.12 -18.77
N HIS A 21 1.75 -6.05 -17.87
CA HIS A 21 0.41 -6.61 -17.70
C HIS A 21 -0.73 -5.59 -17.58
N ILE A 22 -0.60 -4.53 -16.78
CA ILE A 22 -1.64 -3.49 -16.60
C ILE A 22 -1.55 -2.45 -17.72
N GLY A 23 -0.33 -2.03 -18.08
CA GLY A 23 -0.06 -1.04 -19.11
C GLY A 23 -0.61 -1.40 -20.50
N VAL A 24 -0.88 -2.69 -20.76
CA VAL A 24 -1.48 -3.14 -22.02
C VAL A 24 -2.84 -2.51 -22.30
N LEU A 25 -3.58 -2.13 -21.25
CA LEU A 25 -4.90 -1.49 -21.36
C LEU A 25 -4.81 -0.04 -21.86
N PHE A 26 -3.66 0.60 -21.68
CA PHE A 26 -3.45 2.02 -21.99
C PHE A 26 -2.38 2.25 -23.06
N SER A 27 -1.85 1.18 -23.64
CA SER A 27 -0.85 1.26 -24.69
C SER A 27 -1.47 1.79 -25.99
N PRO A 28 -0.88 2.82 -26.63
CA PRO A 28 -1.34 3.27 -27.95
C PRO A 28 -1.37 2.15 -28.98
N THR A 29 -0.43 1.20 -28.90
CA THR A 29 -0.38 0.04 -29.80
C THR A 29 -1.59 -0.86 -29.59
N SER A 30 -1.93 -1.18 -28.34
CA SER A 30 -3.09 -2.02 -28.03
C SER A 30 -4.40 -1.36 -28.44
N LEU A 31 -4.53 -0.05 -28.21
CA LEU A 31 -5.74 0.70 -28.53
C LEU A 31 -5.94 0.81 -30.05
N ASP A 32 -4.91 1.19 -30.80
CA ASP A 32 -4.96 1.24 -32.28
C ASP A 32 -5.28 -0.14 -32.87
N GLU A 33 -4.64 -1.20 -32.37
CA GLU A 33 -4.90 -2.55 -32.87
C GLU A 33 -6.27 -3.09 -32.51
N SER A 34 -6.85 -2.64 -31.39
CA SER A 34 -8.23 -2.95 -31.01
C SER A 34 -9.21 -2.23 -31.92
N VAL A 35 -9.00 -0.94 -32.19
CA VAL A 35 -9.84 -0.16 -33.12
C VAL A 35 -9.83 -0.79 -34.51
N ARG A 36 -8.64 -1.07 -35.06
CA ARG A 36 -8.50 -1.73 -36.37
C ARG A 36 -9.16 -3.11 -36.42
N TRP A 37 -9.09 -3.86 -35.32
CA TRP A 37 -9.75 -5.15 -35.23
C TRP A 37 -11.27 -5.01 -35.28
N PHE A 38 -11.84 -4.04 -34.56
CA PHE A 38 -13.27 -3.77 -34.58
C PHE A 38 -13.75 -3.22 -35.93
N ASP A 39 -12.97 -2.35 -36.56
CA ASP A 39 -13.25 -1.83 -37.90
C ASP A 39 -13.35 -2.96 -38.93
N ALA A 40 -12.35 -3.85 -38.94
CA ALA A 40 -12.34 -5.01 -39.84
C ALA A 40 -13.47 -6.01 -39.52
N ALA A 41 -13.77 -6.25 -38.24
CA ALA A 41 -14.80 -7.22 -37.84
C ALA A 41 -16.23 -6.74 -38.11
N PHE A 42 -16.47 -5.43 -38.07
CA PHE A 42 -17.80 -4.84 -38.24
C PHE A 42 -17.98 -4.07 -39.55
N GLY A 43 -16.98 -4.08 -40.44
CA GLY A 43 -17.02 -3.32 -41.69
C GLY A 43 -17.16 -1.82 -41.49
N ARG A 44 -16.55 -1.29 -40.42
CA ARG A 44 -16.56 0.14 -40.10
C ARG A 44 -15.32 0.82 -40.63
N GLU A 45 -15.50 2.02 -41.14
CA GLU A 45 -14.38 2.93 -41.45
C GLU A 45 -14.30 3.98 -40.35
N THR A 46 -13.38 3.78 -39.40
CA THR A 46 -13.04 4.84 -38.45
C THR A 46 -12.14 5.88 -39.13
N ALA A 47 -12.25 7.15 -38.74
CA ALA A 47 -11.46 8.25 -39.28
C ALA A 47 -9.95 7.94 -39.27
N ALA A 48 -9.21 8.47 -40.25
CA ALA A 48 -7.78 8.21 -40.45
C ALA A 48 -6.89 8.50 -39.22
N ASN A 49 -7.38 9.28 -38.26
CA ASN A 49 -6.72 9.52 -36.99
C ASN A 49 -7.72 9.30 -35.83
N PRO A 50 -7.94 8.04 -35.41
CA PRO A 50 -8.88 7.73 -34.34
C PRO A 50 -8.41 8.35 -33.03
N TYR A 51 -9.35 8.84 -32.21
CA TYR A 51 -9.03 9.25 -30.86
C TYR A 51 -8.58 8.03 -30.05
N LEU A 52 -7.30 8.00 -29.69
CA LEU A 52 -6.75 7.04 -28.74
C LEU A 52 -6.81 7.64 -27.34
N ASP A 53 -7.32 6.85 -26.40
CA ASP A 53 -7.50 7.26 -25.02
C ASP A 53 -6.16 7.56 -24.34
N GLN A 54 -6.00 8.79 -23.85
CA GLN A 54 -4.81 9.27 -23.13
C GLN A 54 -5.12 9.70 -21.70
N ARG A 55 -6.21 9.21 -21.10
CA ARG A 55 -6.67 9.64 -19.77
C ARG A 55 -5.64 9.42 -18.65
N VAL A 56 -4.71 8.48 -18.81
CA VAL A 56 -3.74 8.08 -17.77
C VAL A 56 -2.86 9.26 -17.33
N ILE A 57 -2.42 10.11 -18.26
CA ILE A 57 -1.60 11.30 -17.93
C ILE A 57 -2.42 12.27 -17.08
N TRP A 58 -3.67 12.51 -17.44
CA TRP A 58 -4.56 13.40 -16.70
C TRP A 58 -4.92 12.86 -15.32
N ILE A 59 -5.10 11.54 -15.19
CA ILE A 59 -5.28 10.89 -13.89
C ILE A 59 -4.02 11.01 -13.04
N ALA A 60 -2.82 10.85 -13.62
CA ALA A 60 -1.57 11.05 -12.91
C ALA A 60 -1.43 12.50 -12.42
N VAL A 61 -1.76 13.49 -13.25
CA VAL A 61 -1.79 14.91 -12.86
C VAL A 61 -2.80 15.15 -11.74
N LEU A 62 -3.99 14.57 -11.81
CA LEU A 62 -5.02 14.65 -10.77
C LEU A 62 -4.51 14.09 -9.43
N PHE A 63 -3.89 12.91 -9.47
CA PHE A 63 -3.33 12.26 -8.28
C PHE A 63 -2.15 13.05 -7.70
N LEU A 64 -1.26 13.58 -8.53
CA LEU A 64 -0.20 14.48 -8.08
C LEU A 64 -0.77 15.76 -7.45
N GLY A 65 -1.84 16.32 -8.03
CA GLY A 65 -2.57 17.45 -7.46
C GLY A 65 -3.17 17.12 -6.09
N ALA A 66 -3.74 15.92 -5.92
CA ALA A 66 -4.22 15.45 -4.63
C ALA A 66 -3.08 15.33 -3.60
N VAL A 67 -1.95 14.73 -3.98
CA VAL A 67 -0.76 14.68 -3.10
C VAL A 67 -0.32 16.09 -2.68
N GLY A 68 -0.26 17.04 -3.63
CA GLY A 68 0.09 18.43 -3.37
C GLY A 68 -0.90 19.13 -2.44
N LEU A 69 -2.20 18.89 -2.61
CA LEU A 69 -3.26 19.43 -1.76
C LEU A 69 -3.16 18.89 -0.33
N PHE A 70 -2.97 17.58 -0.18
CA PHE A 70 -2.79 16.97 1.14
C PHE A 70 -1.53 17.51 1.83
N TRP A 71 -0.42 17.64 1.10
CA TRP A 71 0.81 18.24 1.61
C TRP A 71 0.61 19.68 2.09
N ALA A 72 -0.06 20.51 1.29
CA ALA A 72 -0.35 21.90 1.64
C ALA A 72 -1.23 21.99 2.89
N GLY A 73 -2.28 21.17 2.96
CA GLY A 73 -3.15 21.06 4.14
C GLY A 73 -2.38 20.63 5.39
N ALA A 74 -1.54 19.61 5.28
CA ALA A 74 -0.71 19.16 6.38
C ALA A 74 0.31 20.23 6.82
N ARG A 75 0.89 21.00 5.88
CA ARG A 75 1.78 22.12 6.22
C ARG A 75 1.06 23.22 6.99
N ILE A 76 -0.14 23.60 6.57
CA ILE A 76 -0.95 24.60 7.28
C ILE A 76 -1.29 24.10 8.70
N ALA A 77 -1.60 22.81 8.85
CA ALA A 77 -1.82 22.20 10.15
C ALA A 77 -0.56 22.21 11.03
N THR A 78 0.61 21.91 10.46
CA THR A 78 1.89 21.97 11.20
C THR A 78 2.30 23.39 11.58
N GLY A 79 2.08 24.39 10.71
CA GLY A 79 2.46 25.79 10.96
C GLY A 79 1.63 26.46 12.06
N ARG A 80 0.45 25.90 12.36
CA ARG A 80 -0.39 26.28 13.51
C ARG A 80 -0.04 25.53 14.80
N SER A 81 0.76 24.46 14.70
CA SER A 81 1.19 23.66 15.85
C SER A 81 2.56 24.14 16.32
N THR A 82 2.57 25.26 17.04
CA THR A 82 3.72 25.63 17.87
C THR A 82 3.90 24.55 18.94
N SER A 83 5.03 23.82 18.88
CA SER A 83 5.60 23.01 19.99
C SER A 83 5.38 21.49 20.03
N ALA A 84 5.03 20.79 18.95
CA ALA A 84 4.99 19.32 18.95
C ALA A 84 5.93 18.70 17.89
N GLY A 85 7.25 18.75 18.10
CA GLY A 85 8.15 17.99 17.22
C GLY A 85 9.63 18.38 17.20
N SER A 86 10.10 19.28 18.07
CA SER A 86 11.53 19.51 18.28
C SER A 86 12.13 18.55 19.33
N LEU A 87 11.52 17.38 19.54
CA LEU A 87 12.25 16.24 20.10
C LEU A 87 13.17 15.70 19.01
N ASP A 88 14.21 16.49 18.76
CA ASP A 88 15.57 16.11 18.42
C ASP A 88 15.70 14.77 17.67
N GLN A 89 15.09 14.73 16.47
CA GLN A 89 15.33 13.67 15.49
C GLN A 89 16.82 13.64 15.09
N SER A 90 17.55 14.74 15.29
CA SER A 90 19.01 14.86 15.20
C SER A 90 19.75 14.12 16.33
N ALA A 91 19.39 14.30 17.60
CA ALA A 91 20.07 13.63 18.72
C ALA A 91 19.88 12.10 18.71
N ILE A 92 18.73 11.59 18.26
CA ILE A 92 18.51 10.14 18.15
C ILE A 92 19.21 9.55 16.91
N SER A 93 19.38 10.35 15.83
CA SER A 93 19.99 9.87 14.57
C SER A 93 21.52 9.77 14.56
N ASN A 94 22.20 10.25 15.61
CA ASN A 94 23.65 10.18 15.76
C ASN A 94 24.13 9.03 16.66
N LEU A 95 23.22 8.27 17.29
CA LEU A 95 23.59 7.01 17.92
C LEU A 95 23.66 5.91 16.85
N GLN A 96 24.74 5.13 16.87
CA GLN A 96 24.84 3.89 16.10
C GLN A 96 23.56 3.08 16.33
N SER A 97 22.84 2.75 15.25
CA SER A 97 21.59 1.99 15.38
C SER A 97 21.91 0.68 16.10
N PRO A 98 21.32 0.44 17.27
CA PRO A 98 21.65 -0.74 18.07
C PRO A 98 21.26 -2.00 17.28
N ILE A 99 22.03 -3.07 17.48
CA ILE A 99 21.82 -4.38 16.82
C ILE A 99 20.38 -4.86 17.01
N SER A 100 19.76 -4.54 18.15
CA SER A 100 18.37 -4.83 18.44
C SER A 100 17.38 -4.28 17.41
N TRP A 101 17.60 -3.07 16.86
CA TRP A 101 16.73 -2.54 15.80
C TRP A 101 16.79 -3.41 14.54
N TRP A 102 18.00 -3.81 14.13
CA TRP A 102 18.21 -4.69 12.98
C TRP A 102 17.58 -6.06 13.19
N LEU A 103 17.67 -6.64 14.39
CA LEU A 103 17.01 -7.90 14.73
C LEU A 103 15.48 -7.79 14.62
N ILE A 104 14.90 -6.68 15.08
CA ILE A 104 13.44 -6.45 15.00
C ILE A 104 13.00 -6.18 13.56
N ALA A 105 13.85 -5.58 12.72
CA ALA A 105 13.55 -5.34 11.31
C ALA A 105 13.72 -6.60 10.44
N LEU A 106 14.82 -7.34 10.62
CA LEU A 106 15.17 -8.53 9.82
C LEU A 106 14.44 -9.79 10.28
N GLY A 107 14.21 -9.95 11.59
CA GLY A 107 13.58 -11.14 12.15
C GLY A 107 12.22 -11.44 11.50
N PRO A 108 11.26 -10.50 11.47
CA PRO A 108 9.99 -10.67 10.79
C PRO A 108 10.12 -10.94 9.28
N ALA A 109 11.11 -10.32 8.61
CA ALA A 109 11.31 -10.50 7.17
C ALA A 109 11.70 -11.93 6.77
N VAL A 110 12.34 -12.66 7.67
CA VAL A 110 12.69 -14.08 7.47
C VAL A 110 11.64 -14.99 8.07
N LEU A 111 11.20 -14.72 9.31
CA LEU A 111 10.31 -15.61 10.05
C LEU A 111 8.87 -15.59 9.53
N ALA A 112 8.34 -14.43 9.13
CA ALA A 112 6.96 -14.34 8.64
C ALA A 112 6.68 -15.21 7.41
N PRO A 113 7.48 -15.18 6.32
CA PRO A 113 7.25 -16.05 5.16
C PRO A 113 7.47 -17.55 5.48
N LEU A 114 8.36 -17.88 6.42
CA LEU A 114 8.55 -19.27 6.87
C LEU A 114 7.34 -19.78 7.66
N LEU A 115 6.78 -18.96 8.54
CA LEU A 115 5.58 -19.30 9.30
C LEU A 115 4.34 -19.38 8.40
N LEU A 116 4.23 -18.49 7.41
CA LEU A 116 3.15 -18.49 6.43
C LEU A 116 3.04 -19.84 5.70
N ARG A 117 4.16 -20.50 5.42
CA ARG A 117 4.19 -21.83 4.79
C ARG A 117 3.51 -22.92 5.62
N VAL A 118 3.55 -22.82 6.94
CA VAL A 118 3.05 -23.87 7.86
C VAL A 118 1.56 -23.70 8.14
N LEU A 119 1.02 -22.49 8.01
CA LEU A 119 -0.34 -22.18 8.41
C LEU A 119 -1.36 -22.46 7.28
N PRO A 120 -2.43 -23.24 7.55
CA PRO A 120 -3.43 -23.60 6.54
C PRO A 120 -4.49 -22.48 6.41
N VAL A 121 -4.14 -21.35 5.80
CA VAL A 121 -5.00 -20.14 5.80
C VAL A 121 -5.32 -19.65 4.39
N GLN A 122 -5.19 -20.53 3.40
CA GLN A 122 -5.31 -20.20 1.98
C GLN A 122 -6.75 -19.86 1.59
N ASP A 123 -7.73 -20.47 2.24
CA ASP A 123 -9.15 -20.41 1.87
C ASP A 123 -10.02 -19.56 2.81
N VAL A 124 -9.40 -18.83 3.76
CA VAL A 124 -10.16 -18.12 4.81
C VAL A 124 -10.86 -16.87 4.28
N LEU A 125 -10.33 -16.25 3.22
CA LEU A 125 -10.93 -15.10 2.57
C LEU A 125 -11.30 -15.46 1.13
N PRO A 126 -12.51 -15.11 0.63
CA PRO A 126 -13.00 -15.44 -0.70
C PRO A 126 -12.38 -14.53 -1.77
N ILE A 127 -11.13 -14.12 -1.59
CA ILE A 127 -10.38 -13.29 -2.53
C ILE A 127 -9.04 -13.95 -2.80
N LEU A 128 -8.69 -14.04 -4.08
CA LEU A 128 -7.47 -14.67 -4.53
C LEU A 128 -6.29 -14.01 -3.82
N VAL A 129 -5.46 -14.81 -3.15
CA VAL A 129 -4.26 -14.34 -2.46
C VAL A 129 -4.51 -13.42 -1.25
N GLY A 130 -5.74 -12.96 -1.00
CA GLY A 130 -6.03 -12.06 0.11
C GLY A 130 -5.80 -12.68 1.49
N GLY A 131 -6.12 -13.96 1.66
CA GLY A 131 -5.85 -14.71 2.90
C GLY A 131 -4.36 -14.76 3.25
N PRO A 132 -3.51 -15.35 2.38
CA PRO A 132 -2.06 -15.40 2.60
C PRO A 132 -1.42 -14.03 2.76
N LEU A 133 -1.85 -13.03 1.99
CA LEU A 133 -1.34 -11.67 2.11
C LEU A 133 -1.70 -11.04 3.46
N ALA A 134 -2.98 -11.10 3.86
CA ALA A 134 -3.43 -10.60 5.16
C ALA A 134 -2.68 -11.27 6.31
N LEU A 135 -2.45 -12.58 6.21
CA LEU A 135 -1.70 -13.33 7.20
C LEU A 135 -0.22 -12.94 7.24
N LEU A 136 0.41 -12.71 6.08
CA LEU A 136 1.79 -12.21 6.02
C LEU A 136 1.91 -10.89 6.78
N PHE A 137 1.01 -9.94 6.53
CA PHE A 137 0.95 -8.68 7.29
C PHE A 137 0.73 -8.92 8.79
N LEU A 138 -0.21 -9.79 9.16
CA LEU A 138 -0.51 -10.10 10.56
C LEU A 138 0.72 -10.66 11.28
N ILE A 139 1.33 -11.71 10.75
CA ILE A 139 2.50 -12.37 11.35
C ILE A 139 3.68 -11.40 11.41
N TYR A 140 3.98 -10.71 10.31
CA TYR A 140 5.07 -9.74 10.26
C TYR A 140 4.87 -8.65 11.32
N GLY A 141 3.66 -8.11 11.41
CA GLY A 141 3.30 -7.09 12.38
C GLY A 141 3.40 -7.56 13.83
N LEU A 142 2.87 -8.75 14.15
CA LEU A 142 2.95 -9.33 15.49
C LEU A 142 4.40 -9.62 15.89
N LEU A 143 5.22 -10.19 15.00
CA LEU A 143 6.64 -10.43 15.26
C LEU A 143 7.39 -9.11 15.51
N THR A 144 7.08 -8.07 14.73
CA THR A 144 7.65 -6.73 14.93
C THR A 144 7.22 -6.16 16.28
N ALA A 145 5.93 -6.24 16.64
CA ALA A 145 5.39 -5.75 17.91
C ALA A 145 5.99 -6.49 19.12
N VAL A 146 6.14 -7.81 19.05
CA VAL A 146 6.80 -8.62 20.08
C VAL A 146 8.27 -8.24 20.21
N GLY A 147 8.98 -8.08 19.09
CA GLY A 147 10.38 -7.64 19.08
C GLY A 147 10.54 -6.27 19.74
N LEU A 148 9.64 -5.34 19.46
CA LEU A 148 9.59 -4.01 20.06
C LEU A 148 9.27 -4.04 21.57
N TRP A 149 8.32 -4.88 21.98
CA TRP A 149 7.98 -5.07 23.39
C TRP A 149 9.13 -5.67 24.19
N LEU A 150 9.81 -6.69 23.64
CA LEU A 150 11.01 -7.26 24.24
C LEU A 150 12.12 -6.20 24.32
N ALA A 151 12.40 -5.50 23.23
CA ALA A 151 13.42 -4.45 23.20
C ALA A 151 13.17 -3.34 24.24
N HIS A 152 11.91 -2.97 24.48
CA HIS A 152 11.54 -2.04 25.55
C HIS A 152 11.93 -2.55 26.94
N LYS A 153 11.70 -3.85 27.20
CA LYS A 153 12.00 -4.49 28.47
C LYS A 153 13.50 -4.58 28.76
N TRP A 154 14.31 -4.88 27.73
CA TRP A 154 15.75 -5.17 27.89
C TRP A 154 16.65 -3.95 27.63
N HIS A 155 16.21 -2.98 26.83
CA HIS A 155 17.01 -1.84 26.41
C HIS A 155 16.15 -0.56 26.38
N PRO A 156 15.83 0.03 27.54
CA PRO A 156 14.98 1.22 27.61
C PRO A 156 15.52 2.42 26.81
N ALA A 157 16.83 2.47 26.53
CA ALA A 157 17.47 3.47 25.69
C ALA A 157 17.07 3.44 24.20
N LEU A 158 16.46 2.34 23.71
CA LEU A 158 15.94 2.23 22.34
C LEU A 158 14.70 3.09 22.09
N LEU A 159 14.01 3.49 23.16
CA LEU A 159 12.69 4.08 23.10
C LEU A 159 12.66 5.39 23.86
N PRO A 160 12.02 6.43 23.31
CA PRO A 160 11.84 7.69 24.02
C PRO A 160 11.12 7.45 25.35
N ASP A 161 11.53 8.18 26.38
CA ASP A 161 10.98 8.09 27.74
C ASP A 161 9.42 8.05 27.72
N PRO A 162 8.77 7.07 28.38
CA PRO A 162 7.31 6.98 28.46
C PRO A 162 6.63 8.27 28.96
N ALA A 163 7.33 9.12 29.72
CA ALA A 163 6.83 10.43 30.14
C ALA A 163 6.74 11.45 28.97
N LEU A 164 7.70 11.46 28.04
CA LEU A 164 7.65 12.21 26.79
C LEU A 164 6.58 11.63 25.85
N GLN A 165 6.38 10.31 25.90
CA GLN A 165 5.37 9.59 25.16
C GLN A 165 3.95 9.97 25.58
N ARG A 166 3.70 10.15 26.89
CA ARG A 166 2.41 10.63 27.42
C ARG A 166 2.18 12.13 27.15
N ARG A 167 3.24 12.97 27.18
CA ARG A 167 3.13 14.39 26.82
C ARG A 167 2.90 14.65 25.32
N ALA A 168 3.44 13.79 24.45
CA ALA A 168 3.17 13.83 23.01
C ALA A 168 1.75 13.35 22.65
N ILE A 169 1.12 12.57 23.52
CA ILE A 169 -0.28 12.12 23.42
C ILE A 169 -1.15 13.08 24.26
N GLY A 170 -1.12 14.37 23.92
CA GLY A 170 -1.97 15.39 24.56
C GLY A 170 -3.41 15.40 24.03
N LEU A 171 -3.71 14.58 23.02
CA LEU A 171 -5.02 14.53 22.38
C LEU A 171 -5.75 13.23 22.72
N PRO A 172 -7.07 13.28 22.98
CA PRO A 172 -7.87 12.08 23.22
C PRO A 172 -7.90 11.17 21.98
N LEU A 173 -7.96 9.85 22.19
CA LEU A 173 -7.89 8.82 21.14
C LEU A 173 -8.84 9.09 19.97
N PHE A 174 -10.05 9.57 20.24
CA PHE A 174 -11.04 9.88 19.21
C PHE A 174 -10.54 10.90 18.17
N ARG A 175 -9.65 11.82 18.54
CA ARG A 175 -9.06 12.79 17.58
C ARG A 175 -8.12 12.09 16.60
N TYR A 176 -7.32 11.12 17.06
CA TYR A 176 -6.45 10.36 16.17
C TYR A 176 -7.27 9.48 15.21
N VAL A 177 -8.34 8.86 15.71
CA VAL A 177 -9.29 8.10 14.88
C VAL A 177 -9.97 9.03 13.87
N ALA A 178 -10.43 10.21 14.29
CA ALA A 178 -11.03 11.19 13.39
C ALA A 178 -10.06 11.63 12.29
N VAL A 179 -8.80 11.93 12.61
CA VAL A 179 -7.78 12.28 11.61
C VAL A 179 -7.52 11.11 10.64
N ALA A 180 -7.48 9.88 11.15
CA ALA A 180 -7.33 8.69 10.30
C ALA A 180 -8.53 8.52 9.36
N LEU A 181 -9.76 8.67 9.86
CA LEU A 181 -10.99 8.60 9.06
C LEU A 181 -11.07 9.73 8.02
N LEU A 182 -10.68 10.96 8.37
CA LEU A 182 -10.60 12.08 7.43
C LEU A 182 -9.56 11.82 6.34
N THR A 183 -8.41 11.26 6.70
CA THR A 183 -7.37 10.88 5.73
C THR A 183 -7.86 9.76 4.82
N PHE A 184 -8.52 8.75 5.38
CA PHE A 184 -9.11 7.66 4.60
C PHE A 184 -10.18 8.18 3.64
N GLY A 185 -11.12 8.99 4.13
CA GLY A 185 -12.15 9.62 3.31
C GLY A 185 -11.58 10.54 2.23
N TYR A 186 -10.52 11.29 2.54
CA TYR A 186 -9.77 12.07 1.56
C TYR A 186 -9.22 11.19 0.43
N VAL A 187 -8.60 10.06 0.77
CA VAL A 187 -8.07 9.12 -0.22
C VAL A 187 -9.19 8.49 -1.06
N LEU A 188 -10.31 8.10 -0.45
CA LEU A 188 -11.47 7.61 -1.19
C LEU A 188 -12.02 8.66 -2.17
N LEU A 189 -12.09 9.92 -1.75
CA LEU A 189 -12.59 11.02 -2.59
C LEU A 189 -11.64 11.35 -3.74
N THR A 190 -10.34 11.46 -3.46
CA THR A 190 -9.35 12.00 -4.42
C THR A 190 -8.66 10.95 -5.27
N PHE A 191 -8.48 9.73 -4.75
CA PHE A 191 -7.91 8.61 -5.49
C PHE A 191 -8.97 7.57 -5.85
N GLY A 192 -9.84 7.24 -4.89
CA GLY A 192 -10.83 6.17 -5.05
C GLY A 192 -11.88 6.47 -6.11
N LEU A 193 -12.55 7.63 -6.07
CA LEU A 193 -13.59 7.98 -7.04
C LEU A 193 -13.04 8.08 -8.49
N PRO A 194 -11.90 8.75 -8.75
CA PRO A 194 -11.34 8.73 -10.10
C PRO A 194 -10.89 7.33 -10.53
N ALA A 195 -10.32 6.53 -9.62
CA ALA A 195 -9.95 5.14 -9.93
C ALA A 195 -11.19 4.32 -10.30
N GLN A 196 -12.29 4.43 -9.55
CA GLN A 196 -13.57 3.78 -9.83
C GLN A 196 -14.10 4.13 -11.22
N GLN A 197 -14.02 5.41 -11.58
CA GLN A 197 -14.62 5.92 -12.81
C GLN A 197 -13.77 5.62 -14.04
N PHE A 198 -12.44 5.58 -13.91
CA PHE A 198 -11.55 5.63 -15.06
C PHE A 198 -10.49 4.53 -15.13
N LEU A 199 -10.25 3.78 -14.06
CA LEU A 199 -9.18 2.77 -14.00
C LEU A 199 -9.70 1.36 -13.73
N LEU A 200 -10.37 1.16 -12.60
CA LEU A 200 -10.73 -0.16 -12.09
C LEU A 200 -11.87 -0.06 -11.08
N ASN A 201 -12.52 -1.19 -10.78
CA ASN A 201 -13.53 -1.23 -9.73
C ASN A 201 -12.86 -1.11 -8.34
N TYR A 202 -12.88 0.10 -7.78
CA TYR A 202 -12.21 0.49 -6.54
C TYR A 202 -13.12 0.43 -5.30
N PHE A 203 -14.44 0.47 -5.49
CA PHE A 203 -15.39 0.37 -4.39
C PHE A 203 -15.90 -1.07 -4.30
N PRO A 204 -15.53 -1.82 -3.23
CA PRO A 204 -15.96 -3.19 -3.08
C PRO A 204 -17.48 -3.25 -2.92
N PRO A 205 -18.17 -4.18 -3.62
CA PRO A 205 -19.60 -4.38 -3.42
C PRO A 205 -19.89 -4.85 -1.99
N ALA A 206 -21.12 -4.66 -1.51
CA ALA A 206 -21.52 -4.95 -0.13
C ALA A 206 -21.06 -6.33 0.42
N PRO A 207 -21.10 -7.44 -0.36
CA PRO A 207 -20.61 -8.74 0.10
C PRO A 207 -19.13 -8.80 0.43
N ARG A 208 -18.33 -7.80 0.05
CA ARG A 208 -16.89 -7.72 0.35
C ARG A 208 -16.56 -6.82 1.55
N TRP A 209 -17.54 -6.19 2.18
CA TRP A 209 -17.28 -5.32 3.33
C TRP A 209 -16.73 -6.09 4.53
N TRP A 210 -17.17 -7.33 4.72
CA TRP A 210 -16.60 -8.18 5.78
C TRP A 210 -15.15 -8.56 5.45
N VAL A 211 -14.79 -8.77 4.18
CA VAL A 211 -13.42 -9.01 3.73
C VAL A 211 -12.55 -7.80 4.05
N PHE A 212 -13.04 -6.59 3.77
CA PHE A 212 -12.38 -5.35 4.16
C PHE A 212 -12.11 -5.31 5.67
N VAL A 213 -13.10 -5.60 6.51
CA VAL A 213 -12.92 -5.61 7.97
C VAL A 213 -11.92 -6.68 8.41
N ALA A 214 -11.99 -7.89 7.87
CA ALA A 214 -11.07 -8.97 8.21
C ALA A 214 -9.62 -8.64 7.81
N VAL A 215 -9.41 -8.12 6.61
CA VAL A 215 -8.09 -7.69 6.13
C VAL A 215 -7.58 -6.49 6.94
N LEU A 216 -8.45 -5.54 7.29
CA LEU A 216 -8.08 -4.41 8.14
C LEU A 216 -7.55 -4.88 9.50
N VAL A 217 -8.28 -5.78 10.16
CA VAL A 217 -7.85 -6.38 11.44
C VAL A 217 -6.51 -7.09 11.30
N ALA A 218 -6.30 -7.83 10.21
CA ALA A 218 -5.05 -8.54 9.96
C ALA A 218 -3.86 -7.60 9.65
N MET A 219 -4.10 -6.48 8.96
CA MET A 219 -3.04 -5.54 8.57
C MET A 219 -2.69 -4.52 9.65
N LEU A 220 -3.62 -4.23 10.57
CA LEU A 220 -3.44 -3.24 11.63
C LEU A 220 -2.15 -3.44 12.46
N PRO A 221 -1.82 -4.66 12.94
CA PRO A 221 -0.60 -4.90 13.70
C PRO A 221 0.68 -4.49 12.95
N TYR A 222 0.75 -4.73 11.65
CA TYR A 222 1.90 -4.33 10.83
C TYR A 222 2.05 -2.82 10.79
N PHE A 223 0.99 -2.09 10.41
CA PHE A 223 1.08 -0.64 10.27
C PHE A 223 1.35 0.05 11.60
N LEU A 224 0.79 -0.46 12.72
CA LEU A 224 1.07 0.07 14.05
C LEU A 224 2.52 -0.17 14.47
N ALA A 225 3.02 -1.40 14.31
CA ALA A 225 4.37 -1.77 14.73
C ALA A 225 5.44 -1.11 13.86
N ASP A 226 5.25 -1.08 12.54
CA ASP A 226 6.19 -0.48 11.59
C ASP A 226 6.26 1.05 11.74
N GLU A 227 5.14 1.74 11.91
CA GLU A 227 5.13 3.18 12.16
C GLU A 227 5.88 3.55 13.45
N TRP A 228 5.78 2.70 14.47
CA TRP A 228 6.52 2.89 15.71
C TRP A 228 8.02 2.57 15.53
N LEU A 229 8.37 1.48 14.85
CA LEU A 229 9.74 1.07 14.55
C LEU A 229 10.48 2.13 13.70
N THR A 230 9.79 2.80 12.79
CA THR A 230 10.38 3.72 11.81
C THR A 230 10.39 5.18 12.26
N ARG A 231 9.45 5.60 13.12
CA ARG A 231 9.33 7.00 13.55
C ARG A 231 9.64 7.28 15.01
N ARG A 232 9.62 6.25 15.87
CA ARG A 232 9.82 6.41 17.33
C ARG A 232 10.99 5.61 17.89
N ALA A 233 11.31 4.44 17.35
CA ALA A 233 12.50 3.71 17.76
C ALA A 233 13.77 4.41 17.27
N ALA A 234 14.88 4.25 17.99
CA ALA A 234 16.20 4.74 17.61
C ALA A 234 16.77 3.95 16.40
N GLY A 235 16.15 4.13 15.23
CA GLY A 235 16.50 3.47 13.97
C GLY A 235 17.36 4.35 13.06
N PRO A 236 17.91 3.78 11.98
CA PRO A 236 18.71 4.52 11.00
C PRO A 236 17.87 5.58 10.28
N ARG A 237 18.53 6.58 9.68
CA ARG A 237 17.84 7.64 8.88
C ARG A 237 16.95 7.08 7.76
N TRP A 238 17.30 5.91 7.25
CA TRP A 238 16.59 5.20 6.19
C TRP A 238 15.67 4.09 6.73
N ALA A 239 15.32 4.10 8.02
CA ALA A 239 14.48 3.07 8.66
C ALA A 239 13.20 2.78 7.88
N TYR A 240 12.47 3.81 7.45
CA TYR A 240 11.23 3.63 6.69
C TYR A 240 11.42 2.86 5.37
N PRO A 241 12.25 3.33 4.42
CA PRO A 241 12.46 2.58 3.18
C PRO A 241 13.11 1.21 3.41
N ILE A 242 13.99 1.06 4.42
CA ILE A 242 14.56 -0.25 4.77
C ILE A 242 13.46 -1.23 5.15
N THR A 243 12.53 -0.88 6.05
CA THR A 243 11.47 -1.82 6.45
C THR A 243 10.52 -2.17 5.30
N LYS A 244 10.30 -1.25 4.35
CA LYS A 244 9.51 -1.54 3.15
C LYS A 244 10.22 -2.47 2.18
N VAL A 245 11.52 -2.27 1.96
CA VAL A 245 12.32 -3.21 1.16
C VAL A 245 12.33 -4.58 1.82
N LEU A 246 12.50 -4.65 3.15
CA LEU A 246 12.45 -5.92 3.89
C LEU A 246 11.09 -6.60 3.78
N PHE A 247 9.98 -5.86 3.84
CA PHE A 247 8.66 -6.41 3.62
C PHE A 247 8.48 -6.95 2.20
N VAL A 248 8.95 -6.23 1.17
CA VAL A 248 8.92 -6.69 -0.22
C VAL A 248 9.78 -7.92 -0.43
N VAL A 249 10.97 -7.97 0.19
CA VAL A 249 11.84 -9.16 0.19
C VAL A 249 11.16 -10.33 0.90
N ALA A 250 10.49 -10.10 2.03
CA ALA A 250 9.74 -11.14 2.73
C ALA A 250 8.60 -11.70 1.87
N MET A 251 7.92 -10.83 1.11
CA MET A 251 6.90 -11.24 0.15
C MET A 251 7.50 -12.04 -1.01
N ALA A 252 8.64 -11.61 -1.57
CA ALA A 252 9.37 -12.37 -2.58
C ALA A 252 9.78 -13.76 -2.06
N LEU A 253 10.30 -13.82 -0.83
CA LEU A 253 10.63 -15.07 -0.16
C LEU A 253 9.39 -15.97 0.01
N ALA A 254 8.26 -15.43 0.46
CA ALA A 254 6.99 -16.17 0.52
C ALA A 254 6.60 -16.79 -0.83
N ILE A 255 6.73 -16.02 -1.92
CA ILE A 255 6.44 -16.48 -3.28
C ILE A 255 7.38 -17.62 -3.70
N THR A 256 8.67 -17.53 -3.38
CA THR A 256 9.63 -18.61 -3.69
C THR A 256 9.36 -19.89 -2.89
N LEU A 257 8.77 -19.77 -1.69
CA LEU A 257 8.46 -20.90 -0.83
C LEU A 257 7.14 -21.59 -1.19
N ASP A 258 6.19 -20.88 -1.81
CA ASP A 258 4.92 -21.44 -2.28
C ASP A 258 4.51 -20.81 -3.62
N THR A 259 4.56 -21.59 -4.69
CA THR A 259 4.26 -21.12 -6.06
C THR A 259 2.81 -20.69 -6.25
N ARG A 260 1.87 -21.11 -5.38
CA ARG A 260 0.47 -20.65 -5.41
C ARG A 260 0.36 -19.15 -5.12
N LEU A 261 1.36 -18.58 -4.46
CA LEU A 261 1.49 -17.16 -4.13
C LEU A 261 2.00 -16.32 -5.31
N PHE A 262 2.22 -16.91 -6.49
CA PHE A 262 2.71 -16.20 -7.68
C PHE A 262 1.91 -14.93 -8.01
N PHE A 263 0.59 -14.91 -7.75
CA PHE A 263 -0.24 -13.73 -8.00
C PHE A 263 0.17 -12.51 -7.15
N LEU A 264 0.88 -12.67 -6.02
CA LEU A 264 1.45 -11.53 -5.27
C LEU A 264 2.50 -10.77 -6.08
N VAL A 265 3.18 -11.41 -7.05
CA VAL A 265 4.16 -10.74 -7.93
C VAL A 265 3.51 -9.58 -8.68
N LEU A 266 2.27 -9.75 -9.13
CA LEU A 266 1.53 -8.72 -9.87
C LEU A 266 1.21 -7.51 -8.99
N VAL A 267 0.97 -7.73 -7.70
CA VAL A 267 0.55 -6.66 -6.78
C VAL A 267 1.74 -6.01 -6.08
N ALA A 268 2.90 -6.67 -6.03
CA ALA A 268 4.11 -6.15 -5.39
C ALA A 268 4.51 -4.72 -5.83
N PRO A 269 4.54 -4.36 -7.14
CA PRO A 269 4.84 -3.00 -7.58
C PRO A 269 3.82 -1.97 -7.07
N VAL A 270 2.54 -2.37 -7.03
CA VAL A 270 1.47 -1.52 -6.51
C VAL A 270 1.63 -1.29 -5.00
N PHE A 271 2.00 -2.32 -4.23
CA PHE A 271 2.35 -2.18 -2.82
C PHE A 271 3.51 -1.22 -2.60
N VAL A 272 4.56 -1.28 -3.42
CA VAL A 272 5.67 -0.31 -3.36
C VAL A 272 5.18 1.11 -3.58
N LEU A 273 4.36 1.35 -4.61
CA LEU A 273 3.78 2.66 -4.87
C LEU A 273 2.93 3.14 -3.69
N TYR A 274 2.09 2.27 -3.13
CA TYR A 274 1.25 2.56 -1.97
C TYR A 274 2.10 2.89 -0.73
N PHE A 275 3.18 2.15 -0.48
CA PHE A 275 4.09 2.42 0.63
C PHE A 275 4.79 3.77 0.48
N VAL A 276 5.22 4.14 -0.73
CA VAL A 276 5.82 5.45 -0.99
C VAL A 276 4.79 6.57 -0.77
N LEU A 277 3.63 6.44 -1.41
CA LEU A 277 2.59 7.46 -1.42
C LEU A 277 1.98 7.67 -0.02
N TYR A 278 1.47 6.61 0.60
CA TYR A 278 0.80 6.70 1.88
C TYR A 278 1.79 6.75 3.06
N GLY A 279 3.04 6.32 2.84
CA GLY A 279 4.15 6.61 3.75
C GLY A 279 4.46 8.09 3.87
N LEU A 280 4.35 8.83 2.76
CA LEU A 280 4.50 10.28 2.72
C LEU A 280 3.34 10.97 3.46
N PHE A 281 2.10 10.51 3.26
CA PHE A 281 0.93 11.02 3.99
C PHE A 281 1.09 10.80 5.49
N SER A 282 1.45 9.58 5.88
CA SER A 282 1.73 9.24 7.28
C SER A 282 2.86 10.09 7.87
N ARG A 283 3.89 10.44 7.09
CA ARG A 283 4.98 11.34 7.54
C ARG A 283 4.47 12.74 7.83
N TRP A 284 3.61 13.27 6.98
CA TRP A 284 3.03 14.59 7.20
C TRP A 284 2.05 14.59 8.37
N LEU A 285 1.25 13.54 8.53
CA LEU A 285 0.38 13.35 9.70
C LEU A 285 1.18 13.24 11.00
N PHE A 286 2.29 12.48 10.99
CA PHE A 286 3.16 12.38 12.16
C PHE A 286 3.73 13.75 12.56
N ARG A 287 4.18 14.55 11.60
CA ARG A 287 4.65 15.92 11.85
C ARG A 287 3.54 16.84 12.37
N ALA A 288 2.31 16.68 11.89
CA ALA A 288 1.17 17.50 12.30
C ALA A 288 0.62 17.12 13.68
N THR A 289 0.70 15.84 14.07
CA THR A 289 0.01 15.29 15.25
C THR A 289 0.95 14.83 16.37
N GLY A 290 2.26 14.66 16.09
CA GLY A 290 3.22 14.06 17.02
C GLY A 290 3.01 12.57 17.32
N SER A 291 2.02 11.94 16.67
CA SER A 291 1.59 10.56 16.93
C SER A 291 1.71 9.70 15.68
N THR A 292 2.11 8.44 15.86
CA THR A 292 2.14 7.42 14.80
C THR A 292 0.76 6.84 14.51
N LEU A 293 -0.20 7.00 15.43
CA LEU A 293 -1.52 6.36 15.35
C LEU A 293 -2.33 6.79 14.12
N PRO A 294 -2.49 8.09 13.78
CA PRO A 294 -3.32 8.47 12.64
C PRO A 294 -2.81 7.90 11.32
N GLY A 295 -1.50 7.94 11.12
CA GLY A 295 -0.86 7.40 9.91
C GLY A 295 -0.99 5.89 9.82
N ALA A 296 -0.77 5.16 10.93
CA ALA A 296 -0.93 3.71 10.98
C ALA A 296 -2.36 3.27 10.67
N LEU A 297 -3.36 3.91 11.31
CA LEU A 297 -4.78 3.59 11.13
C LEU A 297 -5.25 3.91 9.71
N ALA A 298 -4.88 5.08 9.18
CA ALA A 298 -5.23 5.46 7.81
C ALA A 298 -4.61 4.51 6.80
N ASN A 299 -3.32 4.19 6.93
CA ASN A 299 -2.65 3.28 6.00
C ASN A 299 -3.25 1.87 6.07
N ALA A 300 -3.52 1.34 7.26
CA ALA A 300 -4.18 0.04 7.39
C ALA A 300 -5.55 0.02 6.68
N ALA A 301 -6.36 1.06 6.85
CA ALA A 301 -7.66 1.19 6.17
C ALA A 301 -7.52 1.30 4.64
N ILE A 302 -6.59 2.12 4.15
CA ILE A 302 -6.36 2.31 2.71
C ILE A 302 -5.92 1.01 2.03
N PHE A 303 -4.95 0.30 2.62
CA PHE A 303 -4.45 -0.95 2.08
C PHE A 303 -5.50 -2.06 2.15
N ALA A 304 -6.20 -2.20 3.28
CA ALA A 304 -7.27 -3.19 3.41
C ALA A 304 -8.41 -2.94 2.41
N TRP A 305 -8.77 -1.67 2.19
CA TRP A 305 -9.78 -1.30 1.20
C TRP A 305 -9.37 -1.70 -0.22
N PHE A 306 -8.14 -1.37 -0.61
CA PHE A 306 -7.59 -1.75 -1.90
C PHE A 306 -7.57 -3.27 -2.09
N VAL A 307 -7.15 -4.03 -1.08
CA VAL A 307 -7.14 -5.50 -1.14
C VAL A 307 -8.56 -6.05 -1.31
N ALA A 308 -9.53 -5.55 -0.55
CA ALA A 308 -10.92 -6.01 -0.68
C ALA A 308 -11.56 -5.64 -2.03
N ALA A 309 -11.16 -4.53 -2.64
CA ALA A 309 -11.70 -4.05 -3.90
C ALA A 309 -11.10 -4.78 -5.12
N VAL A 310 -9.78 -4.91 -5.18
CA VAL A 310 -9.08 -5.23 -6.43
C VAL A 310 -8.87 -6.72 -6.66
N PHE A 311 -8.69 -7.52 -5.59
CA PHE A 311 -8.43 -8.94 -5.78
C PHE A 311 -9.67 -9.68 -6.30
N PRO A 312 -9.50 -10.62 -7.25
CA PRO A 312 -10.60 -11.40 -7.80
C PRO A 312 -11.17 -12.37 -6.76
N LEU A 313 -12.45 -12.71 -6.89
CA LEU A 313 -13.06 -13.72 -6.03
C LEU A 313 -12.56 -15.11 -6.42
N VAL A 314 -12.46 -15.99 -5.43
CA VAL A 314 -12.28 -17.43 -5.66
C VAL A 314 -13.59 -18.11 -5.26
N ALA A 315 -14.07 -18.99 -6.13
CA ALA A 315 -15.28 -19.79 -5.92
C ALA A 315 -14.95 -21.10 -5.21
#